data_AF-A0A369ZNP1-F1
#
_entry.id   AF-A0A369ZNP1-F1
#
_cell.length_a   1.000
_cell.length_b   1.000
_cell.length_c   1.000
_cell.angle_alpha   90.00
_cell.angle_beta   90.00
_cell.angle_gamma   90.00
#
_symmetry.space_group_name_H-M   'P 1'
#
loop_
_entity.id
_entity.type
_entity.pdbx_description
1 polymer ?
#
loop_
_entity_poly.entity_id
_entity_poly.type
_entity_poly.pdbx_seq_one_letter_code
_entity_poly.pdbx_strand_id
1 'polypeptide(L)'
;MKLFKLISLLGFSAFIATNTVQAVEKTTPSKQPVAKQAESQKKDVRLERFNKSVGIRFTERGLQSQNNQPVVTLTYSIENKGKNDIKSVHWISSYQVNNQAVYLRDIPINFEPSLPTGQSIKVTVNVPLVELPQQAQQFFTSKNANIISVNGAKNVTFTNGKRIVVAK
;
A
#
# COMPACT_ATOMS: atom_id res chain seq x y z
N MET A 1 5.64 16.72 -54.36
CA MET A 1 5.95 18.16 -54.59
C MET A 1 4.90 18.96 -53.84
N LYS A 2 5.14 19.87 -52.89
CA LYS A 2 6.31 20.67 -52.49
C LYS A 2 6.15 21.06 -51.01
N LEU A 3 7.28 21.16 -50.30
CA LEU A 3 7.40 21.80 -48.98
C LEU A 3 7.19 23.31 -49.11
N PHE A 4 6.59 23.93 -48.10
CA PHE A 4 6.82 25.35 -47.81
C PHE A 4 7.25 25.52 -46.35
N LYS A 5 8.54 25.83 -46.19
CA LYS A 5 9.13 26.46 -45.00
C LYS A 5 8.83 27.96 -45.08
N LEU A 6 8.50 28.60 -43.96
CA LEU A 6 8.81 30.01 -43.77
C LEU A 6 9.14 30.28 -42.31
N ILE A 7 10.36 30.77 -42.13
CA ILE A 7 10.99 31.24 -40.90
C ILE A 7 10.81 32.76 -40.92
N SER A 8 10.35 33.35 -39.82
CA SER A 8 10.45 34.80 -39.61
C SER A 8 11.14 35.05 -38.27
N LEU A 9 12.42 35.40 -38.40
CA LEU A 9 13.28 36.04 -37.40
C LEU A 9 12.68 37.38 -36.98
N LEU A 10 12.63 37.64 -35.67
CA LEU A 10 12.68 38.99 -35.12
C LEU A 10 13.75 38.98 -34.03
N GLY A 11 14.90 39.56 -34.34
CA GLY A 11 15.93 39.88 -33.37
C GLY A 11 15.60 41.17 -32.65
N PHE A 12 16.03 41.28 -31.40
CA PHE A 12 16.36 42.57 -30.80
C PHE A 12 17.62 42.43 -29.95
N SER A 13 18.44 43.46 -30.11
CA SER A 13 19.82 43.69 -29.72
C SER A 13 20.17 43.51 -28.24
N ALA A 14 21.43 43.14 -28.04
CA ALA A 14 22.13 43.05 -26.77
C ALA A 14 22.25 44.40 -26.04
N PHE A 15 22.17 44.34 -24.71
CA PHE A 15 22.88 45.25 -23.81
C PHE A 15 23.73 44.40 -22.86
N ILE A 16 25.05 44.53 -22.97
CA ILE A 16 25.99 44.09 -21.95
C ILE A 16 26.22 45.29 -21.03
N ALA A 17 25.87 45.14 -19.76
CA ALA A 17 26.36 45.99 -18.69
C ALA A 17 27.03 45.07 -17.64
N THR A 18 28.36 45.08 -17.65
CA THR A 18 29.19 44.47 -16.62
C THR A 18 29.15 45.32 -15.35
N ASN A 19 28.67 44.76 -14.24
CA ASN A 19 29.09 45.17 -12.91
C ASN A 19 29.68 43.95 -12.22
N THR A 20 31.00 43.93 -12.16
CA THR A 20 31.76 43.09 -11.24
C THR A 20 31.53 43.59 -9.82
N VAL A 21 30.79 42.83 -9.01
CA VAL A 21 31.02 42.79 -7.57
C VAL A 21 31.29 41.33 -7.22
N GLN A 22 32.57 41.06 -6.97
CA GLN A 22 33.01 39.90 -6.23
C GLN A 22 32.37 39.98 -4.83
N ALA A 23 31.38 39.12 -4.60
CA ALA A 23 31.11 38.59 -3.28
C ALA A 23 31.46 37.10 -3.32
N VAL A 24 32.62 36.77 -2.73
CA VAL A 24 32.95 35.39 -2.39
C VAL A 24 31.93 34.95 -1.35
N GLU A 25 30.90 34.22 -1.79
CA GLU A 25 30.10 33.41 -0.91
C GLU A 25 30.33 31.95 -1.29
N LYS A 26 30.95 31.23 -0.35
CA LYS A 26 31.29 29.82 -0.47
C LYS A 26 30.05 29.05 -0.95
N THR A 27 30.16 28.42 -2.11
CA THR A 27 29.24 27.39 -2.57
C THR A 27 29.18 26.29 -1.52
N THR A 28 28.20 26.41 -0.62
CA THR A 28 27.73 25.31 0.19
C THR A 28 27.06 24.33 -0.77
N PRO A 29 27.49 23.06 -0.84
CA PRO A 29 26.80 22.08 -1.67
C PRO A 29 25.36 21.98 -1.17
N SER A 30 24.40 22.21 -2.07
CA SER A 30 22.98 21.90 -1.84
C SER A 30 22.85 20.46 -1.37
N LYS A 31 22.67 20.27 -0.06
CA LYS A 31 22.31 18.98 0.55
C LYS A 31 20.79 18.83 0.47
N GLN A 32 20.27 18.23 -0.60
CA GLN A 32 19.10 17.34 -0.59
C GLN A 32 18.78 16.83 -2.00
N PRO A 33 18.95 15.51 -2.23
CA PRO A 33 17.80 14.58 -2.20
C PRO A 33 18.06 13.27 -1.40
N VAL A 34 19.18 13.17 -0.67
CA VAL A 34 19.62 11.91 -0.03
C VAL A 34 18.64 11.38 1.03
N ALA A 35 17.93 12.25 1.74
CA ALA A 35 17.04 11.85 2.84
C ALA A 35 15.77 11.09 2.37
N LYS A 36 15.10 11.56 1.30
CA LYS A 36 13.90 10.90 0.76
C LYS A 36 14.24 9.54 0.14
N GLN A 37 15.39 9.45 -0.53
CA GLN A 37 15.85 8.20 -1.14
C GLN A 37 16.21 7.17 -0.07
N ALA A 38 16.93 7.57 0.99
CA ALA A 38 17.24 6.69 2.11
C ALA A 38 15.99 6.18 2.87
N GLU A 39 14.95 7.01 2.99
CA GLU A 39 13.70 6.60 3.63
C GLU A 39 12.90 5.60 2.77
N SER A 40 12.84 5.82 1.45
CA SER A 40 12.22 4.87 0.50
C SER A 40 12.92 3.50 0.53
N GLN A 41 14.26 3.46 0.48
CA GLN A 41 15.03 2.23 0.59
C GLN A 41 14.78 1.51 1.92
N LYS A 42 14.74 2.23 3.04
CA LYS A 42 14.41 1.62 4.35
C LYS A 42 12.99 1.04 4.37
N LYS A 43 12.02 1.67 3.70
CA LYS A 43 10.66 1.16 3.56
C LYS A 43 10.64 -0.13 2.75
N ASP A 44 11.36 -0.19 1.63
CA ASP A 44 11.45 -1.38 0.78
C ASP A 44 12.06 -2.56 1.53
N VAL A 45 13.15 -2.35 2.28
CA VAL A 45 13.77 -3.39 3.11
C VAL A 45 12.83 -3.87 4.24
N ARG A 46 11.97 -3.00 4.77
CA ARG A 46 10.96 -3.41 5.79
C ARG A 46 9.82 -4.18 5.15
N LEU A 47 9.36 -3.77 3.96
CA LEU A 47 8.34 -4.47 3.19
C LEU A 47 8.84 -5.87 2.80
N GLU A 48 10.06 -5.99 2.30
CA GLU A 48 10.67 -7.26 1.95
C GLU A 48 10.75 -8.20 3.16
N ARG A 49 11.21 -7.68 4.31
CA ARG A 49 11.26 -8.46 5.55
C ARG A 49 9.87 -8.89 6.04
N PHE A 50 8.87 -8.03 5.91
CA PHE A 50 7.48 -8.38 6.21
C PHE A 50 7.03 -9.52 5.30
N ASN A 51 7.19 -9.39 3.99
CA ASN A 51 6.75 -10.36 3.00
C ASN A 51 7.51 -11.70 3.11
N LYS A 52 8.75 -11.71 3.60
CA LYS A 52 9.48 -12.94 3.96
C LYS A 52 8.94 -13.60 5.24
N SER A 53 8.34 -12.83 6.14
CA SER A 53 7.87 -13.34 7.44
C SER A 53 6.40 -13.77 7.43
N VAL A 54 5.56 -13.14 6.61
CA VAL A 54 4.12 -13.36 6.60
C VAL A 54 3.59 -13.53 5.18
N GLY A 55 2.75 -14.54 4.97
CA GLY A 55 1.91 -14.69 3.79
C GLY A 55 0.49 -14.23 4.09
N ILE A 56 -0.10 -13.38 3.24
CA ILE A 56 -1.48 -12.94 3.38
C ILE A 56 -2.15 -13.08 2.02
N ARG A 57 -3.13 -13.98 1.95
CA ARG A 57 -3.87 -14.26 0.72
C ARG A 57 -5.36 -14.14 0.99
N PHE A 58 -6.03 -13.27 0.23
CA PHE A 58 -7.48 -13.27 0.19
C PHE A 58 -7.96 -14.56 -0.49
N THR A 59 -8.87 -15.27 0.16
CA THR A 59 -9.31 -16.59 -0.31
C THR A 59 -10.76 -16.60 -0.74
N GLU A 60 -11.64 -15.90 -0.02
CA GLU A 60 -13.07 -16.02 -0.23
C GLU A 60 -13.82 -14.78 0.22
N ARG A 61 -14.92 -14.50 -0.49
CA ARG A 61 -15.97 -13.59 -0.08
C ARG A 61 -17.26 -14.38 0.10
N GLY A 62 -18.00 -14.09 1.16
CA GLY A 62 -19.35 -14.59 1.36
C GLY A 62 -20.33 -13.49 1.76
N LEU A 63 -21.59 -13.88 1.86
CA LEU A 63 -22.68 -13.06 2.39
C LEU A 63 -23.45 -13.92 3.39
N GLN A 64 -23.61 -13.43 4.61
CA GLN A 64 -24.35 -14.09 5.67
C GLN A 64 -25.30 -13.10 6.36
N SER A 65 -26.25 -13.64 7.12
CA SER A 65 -27.06 -12.84 8.04
C SER A 65 -26.49 -12.98 9.45
N GLN A 66 -26.21 -11.88 10.12
CA GLN A 66 -25.79 -11.85 11.52
C GLN A 66 -26.67 -10.83 12.25
N ASN A 67 -27.37 -11.25 13.31
CA ASN A 67 -28.34 -10.42 14.03
C ASN A 67 -29.37 -9.74 13.10
N ASN A 68 -29.89 -10.51 12.13
CA ASN A 68 -30.83 -10.04 11.10
C ASN A 68 -30.31 -8.92 10.19
N GLN A 69 -28.99 -8.67 10.19
CA GLN A 69 -28.34 -7.72 9.29
C GLN A 69 -27.45 -8.44 8.28
N PRO A 70 -27.47 -8.05 6.99
CA PRO A 70 -26.57 -8.62 5.99
C PRO A 70 -25.12 -8.23 6.28
N VAL A 71 -24.26 -9.23 6.34
CA VAL A 71 -22.83 -9.10 6.61
C VAL A 71 -22.04 -9.77 5.49
N VAL A 72 -21.11 -9.02 4.93
CA VAL A 72 -20.11 -9.53 3.99
C VAL A 72 -18.99 -10.18 4.78
N THR A 73 -18.64 -11.41 4.45
CA THR A 73 -17.47 -12.10 5.00
C THR A 73 -16.30 -11.99 4.04
N LEU A 74 -15.12 -11.69 4.57
CA LEU A 74 -13.87 -11.55 3.82
C LEU A 74 -12.83 -12.45 4.47
N THR A 75 -12.57 -13.59 3.85
CA THR A 75 -11.71 -14.63 4.41
C THR A 75 -10.31 -14.56 3.79
N TYR A 76 -9.32 -14.70 4.66
CA TYR A 76 -7.91 -14.70 4.33
C TYR A 76 -7.25 -15.97 4.85
N SER A 77 -6.26 -16.46 4.11
CA SER A 77 -5.24 -17.37 4.63
C SER A 77 -4.04 -16.53 5.06
N ILE A 78 -3.67 -16.66 6.33
CA ILE A 78 -2.49 -16.01 6.90
C ILE A 78 -1.49 -17.11 7.27
N GLU A 79 -0.28 -16.98 6.75
CA GLU A 79 0.82 -17.93 6.95
C GLU A 79 1.97 -17.25 7.71
N ASN A 80 2.46 -17.90 8.76
CA ASN A 80 3.72 -17.54 9.39
C ASN A 80 4.88 -18.24 8.68
N LYS A 81 5.55 -17.53 7.77
CA LYS A 81 6.74 -18.00 7.04
C LYS A 81 8.05 -17.73 7.79
N GLY A 82 7.95 -17.09 8.95
CA GLY A 82 9.09 -16.62 9.74
C GLY A 82 9.74 -17.73 10.56
N LYS A 83 10.52 -17.32 11.56
CA LYS A 83 11.18 -18.20 12.54
C LYS A 83 10.69 -17.98 13.98
N ASN A 84 9.73 -17.08 14.16
CA ASN A 84 9.17 -16.73 15.47
C ASN A 84 7.66 -16.72 15.36
N ASP A 85 6.98 -17.06 16.44
CA ASP A 85 5.53 -17.05 16.47
C ASP A 85 5.01 -15.62 16.36
N ILE A 86 3.90 -15.46 15.64
CA ILE A 86 3.30 -14.17 15.36
C ILE A 86 2.20 -13.92 16.40
N LYS A 87 2.35 -12.84 17.16
CA LYS A 87 1.32 -12.37 18.08
C LYS A 87 0.24 -11.57 17.34
N SER A 88 0.65 -10.71 16.41
CA SER A 88 -0.29 -9.91 15.63
C SER A 88 0.26 -9.54 14.26
N VAL A 89 -0.65 -9.35 13.32
CA VAL A 89 -0.36 -8.86 11.97
C VAL A 89 -1.39 -7.81 11.58
N HIS A 90 -0.93 -6.82 10.81
CA HIS A 90 -1.72 -5.69 10.38
C HIS A 90 -1.42 -5.37 8.91
N TRP A 91 -2.47 -5.30 8.09
CA TRP A 91 -2.38 -4.96 6.68
C TRP A 91 -3.59 -4.14 6.23
N ILE A 92 -3.47 -3.44 5.11
CA ILE A 92 -4.59 -2.84 4.38
C ILE A 92 -4.91 -3.74 3.20
N SER A 93 -6.18 -3.98 2.94
CA SER A 93 -6.66 -4.65 1.74
C SER A 93 -7.40 -3.67 0.84
N SER A 94 -6.94 -3.56 -0.41
CA SER A 94 -7.66 -2.87 -1.49
C SER A 94 -8.41 -3.91 -2.29
N TYR A 95 -9.74 -3.86 -2.23
CA TYR A 95 -10.62 -4.73 -3.00
C TYR A 95 -10.91 -4.08 -4.35
N GLN A 96 -10.71 -4.85 -5.42
CA GLN A 96 -10.77 -4.34 -6.78
C GLN A 96 -11.74 -5.13 -7.64
N VAL A 97 -12.44 -4.41 -8.51
CA VAL A 97 -13.24 -4.93 -9.61
C VAL A 97 -12.70 -4.27 -10.88
N ASN A 98 -12.40 -5.05 -11.92
CA ASN A 98 -11.81 -4.53 -13.16
C ASN A 98 -10.59 -3.63 -12.92
N ASN A 99 -9.72 -4.04 -11.99
CA ASN A 99 -8.51 -3.30 -11.57
C ASN A 99 -8.75 -1.91 -10.95
N GLN A 100 -9.99 -1.59 -10.57
CA GLN A 100 -10.33 -0.36 -9.87
C GLN A 100 -10.68 -0.66 -8.41
N ALA A 101 -10.10 0.10 -7.48
CA ALA A 101 -10.40 -0.04 -6.07
C ALA A 101 -11.83 0.42 -5.78
N VAL A 102 -12.64 -0.49 -5.22
CA VAL A 102 -14.03 -0.22 -4.84
C VAL A 102 -14.20 -0.11 -3.32
N TYR A 103 -13.27 -0.69 -2.55
CA TYR A 103 -13.27 -0.64 -1.11
C TYR A 103 -11.85 -0.83 -0.56
N LEU A 104 -11.49 -0.07 0.47
CA LEU A 104 -10.25 -0.23 1.22
C LEU A 104 -10.59 -0.54 2.67
N ARG A 105 -9.90 -1.51 3.26
CA ARG A 105 -10.08 -1.87 4.66
C ARG A 105 -8.75 -2.03 5.35
N ASP A 106 -8.62 -1.38 6.51
CA ASP A 106 -7.51 -1.61 7.43
C ASP A 106 -7.84 -2.80 8.34
N ILE A 107 -6.94 -3.79 8.44
CA ILE A 107 -7.21 -5.10 9.06
C ILE A 107 -6.12 -5.44 10.09
N PRO A 108 -6.36 -5.17 11.38
CA PRO A 108 -5.51 -5.65 12.47
C PRO A 108 -6.03 -7.01 13.00
N ILE A 109 -5.14 -8.00 13.09
CA ILE A 109 -5.43 -9.31 13.68
C ILE A 109 -4.49 -9.58 14.83
N ASN A 110 -5.05 -9.91 15.99
CA ASN A 110 -4.33 -10.48 17.13
C ASN A 110 -4.66 -11.97 17.20
N PHE A 111 -3.64 -12.80 17.36
CA PHE A 111 -3.79 -14.26 17.46
C PHE A 111 -3.75 -14.67 18.93
N GLU A 112 -4.78 -15.37 19.38
CA GLU A 112 -4.84 -15.97 20.71
C GLU A 112 -5.30 -17.43 20.59
N PRO A 113 -4.40 -18.42 20.73
CA PRO A 113 -2.94 -18.28 20.94
C PRO A 113 -2.20 -17.71 19.71
N SER A 114 -0.94 -17.30 19.88
CA SER A 114 -0.09 -16.79 18.78
C SER A 114 0.02 -17.78 17.63
N LEU A 115 0.11 -17.28 16.38
CA LEU A 115 0.26 -18.12 15.20
C LEU A 115 1.67 -18.75 15.15
N PRO A 116 1.80 -20.07 15.30
CA PRO A 116 3.11 -20.72 15.39
C PRO A 116 3.89 -20.64 14.08
N THR A 117 5.21 -20.76 14.18
CA THR A 117 6.12 -20.81 13.04
C THR A 117 5.75 -21.91 12.04
N GLY A 118 5.72 -21.58 10.75
CA GLY A 118 5.40 -22.52 9.66
C GLY A 118 3.91 -22.87 9.54
N GLN A 119 3.05 -22.33 10.41
CA GLN A 119 1.62 -22.61 10.40
C GLN A 119 0.84 -21.59 9.58
N SER A 120 -0.31 -22.04 9.09
CA SER A 120 -1.31 -21.21 8.41
C SER A 120 -2.64 -21.27 9.13
N ILE A 121 -3.36 -20.15 9.15
CA ILE A 121 -4.70 -20.03 9.71
C ILE A 121 -5.62 -19.30 8.75
N LYS A 122 -6.90 -19.67 8.73
CA LYS A 122 -7.95 -18.90 8.07
C LYS A 122 -8.53 -17.87 9.03
N VAL A 123 -8.62 -16.62 8.58
CA VAL A 123 -9.23 -15.52 9.33
C VAL A 123 -10.36 -14.94 8.50
N THR A 124 -11.54 -14.83 9.09
CA THR A 124 -12.70 -14.20 8.45
C THR A 124 -12.99 -12.88 9.12
N VAL A 125 -13.04 -11.82 8.31
CA VAL A 125 -13.44 -10.49 8.74
C VAL A 125 -14.89 -10.26 8.30
N ASN A 126 -15.73 -9.85 9.25
CA ASN A 126 -17.11 -9.51 8.99
C ASN A 126 -17.26 -8.01 8.77
N VAL A 127 -17.99 -7.63 7.73
CA VAL A 127 -18.28 -6.25 7.38
C VAL A 127 -19.79 -6.11 7.20
N PRO A 128 -20.50 -5.39 8.07
CA PRO A 128 -21.90 -5.05 7.82
C PRO A 128 -22.03 -4.43 6.43
N LEU A 129 -22.98 -4.92 5.63
CA LEU A 129 -23.15 -4.47 4.25
C LEU A 129 -23.37 -2.95 4.18
N VAL A 130 -24.05 -2.40 5.17
CA VAL A 130 -24.34 -0.97 5.30
C VAL A 130 -23.10 -0.09 5.53
N GLU A 131 -21.99 -0.66 6.02
CA GLU A 131 -20.71 0.05 6.19
C GLU A 131 -19.89 0.13 4.89
N LEU A 132 -20.25 -0.67 3.89
CA LEU A 132 -19.61 -0.59 2.58
C LEU A 132 -20.12 0.64 1.82
N PRO A 133 -19.24 1.33 1.05
CA PRO A 133 -19.69 2.36 0.12
C PRO A 133 -20.82 1.84 -0.77
N GLN A 134 -21.82 2.67 -1.07
CA GLN A 134 -23.01 2.25 -1.80
C GLN A 134 -22.67 1.58 -3.15
N GLN A 135 -21.69 2.14 -3.88
CA GLN A 135 -21.19 1.55 -5.13
C GLN A 135 -20.50 0.19 -4.93
N ALA A 136 -19.91 -0.07 -3.77
CA ALA A 136 -19.27 -1.35 -3.45
C ALA A 136 -20.32 -2.42 -3.10
N GLN A 137 -21.43 -2.05 -2.44
CA GLN A 137 -22.45 -3.01 -1.96
C GLN A 137 -22.94 -3.94 -3.08
N GLN A 138 -23.25 -3.43 -4.27
CA GLN A 138 -23.68 -4.22 -5.43
C GLN A 138 -22.65 -5.28 -5.86
N PHE A 139 -21.35 -4.99 -5.75
CA PHE A 139 -20.30 -5.94 -6.09
C PHE A 139 -20.21 -7.00 -5.01
N PHE A 140 -20.25 -6.60 -3.73
CA PHE A 140 -20.10 -7.51 -2.60
C PHE A 140 -21.33 -8.39 -2.33
N THR A 141 -22.50 -8.09 -2.89
CA THR A 141 -23.67 -8.98 -2.88
C THR A 141 -23.82 -9.81 -4.15
N SER A 142 -23.22 -9.41 -5.27
CA SER A 142 -23.28 -10.16 -6.53
C SER A 142 -22.41 -11.41 -6.49
N LYS A 143 -22.98 -12.57 -6.83
CA LYS A 143 -22.25 -13.84 -6.99
C LYS A 143 -21.31 -13.85 -8.20
N ASN A 144 -21.56 -12.99 -9.18
CA ASN A 144 -20.82 -12.95 -10.45
C ASN A 144 -19.69 -11.92 -10.44
N ALA A 145 -19.63 -11.04 -9.44
CA ALA A 145 -18.57 -10.05 -9.35
C ALA A 145 -17.23 -10.71 -8.99
N ASN A 146 -16.27 -10.63 -9.90
CA ASN A 146 -14.89 -11.02 -9.64
C ASN A 146 -14.19 -9.93 -8.81
N ILE A 147 -14.15 -10.13 -7.50
CA ILE A 147 -13.47 -9.23 -6.57
C ILE A 147 -12.12 -9.84 -6.22
N ILE A 148 -11.05 -9.13 -6.54
CA ILE A 148 -9.69 -9.47 -6.09
C ILE A 148 -9.29 -8.55 -4.93
N SER A 149 -8.24 -8.93 -4.22
CA SER A 149 -7.66 -8.13 -3.15
C SER A 149 -6.17 -7.93 -3.40
N VAL A 150 -5.71 -6.69 -3.24
CA VAL A 150 -4.29 -6.32 -3.21
C VAL A 150 -3.97 -5.87 -1.80
N ASN A 151 -3.04 -6.58 -1.15
CA ASN A 151 -2.70 -6.36 0.25
C ASN A 151 -1.45 -5.48 0.40
N GLY A 152 -1.57 -4.42 1.19
CA GLY A 152 -0.47 -3.56 1.62
C GLY A 152 -0.05 -3.86 3.05
N ALA A 153 1.21 -4.22 3.27
CA ALA A 153 1.75 -4.50 4.60
C ALA A 153 1.78 -3.25 5.50
N LYS A 154 1.32 -3.36 6.75
CA LYS A 154 1.53 -2.33 7.79
C LYS A 154 2.54 -2.77 8.82
N ASN A 155 2.27 -3.82 9.59
CA ASN A 155 3.20 -4.30 10.60
C ASN A 155 2.92 -5.75 11.05
N VAL A 156 3.94 -6.38 11.64
CA VAL A 156 3.83 -7.68 12.32
C VAL A 156 4.60 -7.61 13.63
N THR A 157 4.03 -8.17 14.70
CA THR A 157 4.64 -8.29 16.03
C THR A 157 4.81 -9.75 16.40
N PHE A 158 6.00 -10.12 16.85
CA PHE A 158 6.35 -11.49 17.24
C PHE A 158 6.31 -11.66 18.76
N THR A 159 6.18 -12.91 19.22
CA THR A 159 6.18 -13.24 20.66
C THR A 159 7.49 -12.91 21.37
N ASN A 160 8.62 -12.88 20.65
CA ASN A 160 9.94 -12.47 21.18
C ASN A 160 10.14 -10.95 21.31
N GLY A 161 9.07 -10.15 21.15
CA GLY A 161 9.10 -8.69 21.26
C GLY A 161 9.60 -7.95 20.00
N LYS A 162 10.13 -8.65 18.99
CA LYS A 162 10.51 -8.01 17.72
C LYS A 162 9.27 -7.55 16.95
N ARG A 163 9.44 -6.48 16.17
CA ARG A 163 8.40 -5.93 15.30
C ARG A 163 8.99 -5.50 13.95
N ILE A 164 8.23 -5.69 12.88
CA ILE A 164 8.49 -5.08 11.57
C ILE A 164 7.39 -4.04 11.32
N VAL A 165 7.77 -2.80 11.02
CA VAL A 165 6.83 -1.70 10.72
C VAL A 165 7.11 -1.17 9.32
N VAL A 166 6.22 -1.42 8.39
CA VAL A 166 6.30 -0.97 7.00
C VAL A 166 5.68 0.42 6.85
N ALA A 167 4.49 0.61 7.42
CA ALA A 167 3.72 1.85 7.44
C ALA A 167 3.05 2.06 8.81
N LYS A 168 2.77 3.33 9.15
CA LYS A 168 2.00 3.71 10.34
C LYS A 168 0.52 3.71 10.00
#